data_AF-A0A830CLN8-F1
#
_entry.id   AF-A0A830CLN8-F1
#
_cell.length_a   1.000
_cell.length_b   1.000
_cell.length_c   1.000
_cell.angle_alpha   90.00
_cell.angle_beta   90.00
_cell.angle_gamma   90.00
#
_symmetry.space_group_name_H-M   'P 1'
#
loop_
_entity.id
_entity.type
_entity.pdbx_description
1 polymer ?
#
loop_
_entity_poly.entity_id
_entity_poly.type
_entity_poly.pdbx_seq_one_letter_code
_entity_poly.pdbx_strand_id
1 'polypeptide(L)'
;MKELAHVVASDKARFGTLKLMVLYRNVERMLANELGSGDEIGIIYYHNAISYKYQGRVRVQNILSSVHYILSLSPDELPHKSLTTTEQLNDFIHSTDKAVILLEFCGWTRRLLAINKSMTESDLSMLCPKFQIF
;
A
#
# COMPACT_ATOMS: atom_id res chain seq x y z
N MET A 1 1.83 -21.78 8.22
CA MET A 1 3.07 -21.01 7.93
C MET A 1 4.15 -21.82 7.22
N LYS A 2 4.47 -23.07 7.62
CA LYS A 2 5.43 -23.92 6.85
C LYS A 2 5.03 -24.10 5.38
N GLU A 3 3.74 -24.30 5.12
CA GLU A 3 3.17 -24.36 3.78
C GLU A 3 3.39 -23.06 2.98
N LEU A 4 3.16 -21.89 3.60
CA LEU A 4 3.43 -20.59 2.96
C LEU A 4 4.90 -20.47 2.55
N ALA A 5 5.82 -20.85 3.45
CA ALA A 5 7.24 -20.85 3.15
C ALA A 5 7.60 -21.80 2.01
N HIS A 6 6.97 -22.97 1.97
CA HIS A 6 7.16 -23.93 0.89
C HIS A 6 6.67 -23.38 -0.47
N VAL A 7 5.51 -22.75 -0.51
CA VAL A 7 4.98 -22.16 -1.76
C VAL A 7 5.85 -20.99 -2.25
N VAL A 8 6.26 -20.09 -1.35
CA VAL A 8 7.16 -18.98 -1.70
C VAL A 8 8.52 -19.49 -2.19
N ALA A 9 9.05 -20.56 -1.61
CA ALA A 9 10.33 -21.12 -2.01
C ALA A 9 10.27 -21.90 -3.34
N SER A 10 9.13 -22.52 -3.64
CA SER A 10 8.94 -23.33 -4.86
C SER A 10 8.59 -22.48 -6.09
N ASP A 11 7.80 -21.42 -5.92
CA ASP A 11 7.41 -20.53 -7.01
C ASP A 11 8.25 -19.26 -7.05
N LYS A 12 9.51 -19.45 -7.46
CA LYS A 12 10.48 -18.35 -7.57
C LYS A 12 10.11 -17.33 -8.63
N ALA A 13 9.34 -17.73 -9.65
CA ALA A 13 8.93 -16.83 -10.73
C ALA A 13 8.00 -15.73 -10.19
N ARG A 14 7.04 -16.08 -9.33
CA ARG A 14 6.09 -15.11 -8.76
C ARG A 14 6.57 -14.47 -7.46
N PHE A 15 7.34 -15.20 -6.65
CA PHE A 15 7.62 -14.82 -5.26
C PHE A 15 9.11 -14.78 -4.91
N GLY A 16 10.01 -14.88 -5.89
CA GLY A 16 11.46 -14.98 -5.64
C GLY A 16 12.10 -13.79 -4.92
N THR A 17 11.44 -12.63 -4.90
CA THR A 17 11.87 -11.42 -4.17
C THR A 17 11.38 -11.38 -2.73
N LEU A 18 10.42 -12.25 -2.35
CA LEU A 18 9.87 -12.27 -1.00
C LEU A 18 10.82 -12.92 -0.02
N LYS A 19 11.03 -12.24 1.11
CA LYS A 19 11.68 -12.81 2.28
C LYS A 19 10.64 -12.95 3.38
N LEU A 20 10.42 -14.19 3.80
CA LEU A 20 9.52 -14.48 4.91
C LEU A 20 10.30 -14.44 6.21
N MET A 21 9.78 -13.69 7.18
CA MET A 21 10.28 -13.63 8.54
C MET A 21 9.13 -13.95 9.50
N VAL A 22 9.45 -14.64 10.58
CA VAL A 22 8.51 -14.91 11.67
C VAL A 22 9.04 -14.20 12.90
N LEU A 23 8.19 -13.39 13.50
CA LEU A 23 8.52 -12.65 14.71
C LEU A 23 7.69 -13.20 15.87
N TYR A 24 8.37 -13.50 16.98
CA TYR A 24 7.72 -14.04 18.17
C TYR A 24 7.59 -12.95 19.23
N ARG A 25 6.38 -12.42 19.40
CA ARG A 25 6.11 -11.28 20.29
C ARG A 25 6.60 -11.46 21.73
N ASN A 26 6.51 -12.67 22.26
CA ASN A 26 6.97 -13.00 23.62
C ASN A 26 8.50 -12.84 23.78
N VAL A 27 9.25 -12.95 22.69
CA VAL A 27 10.71 -12.82 22.66
C VAL A 27 11.13 -11.44 22.14
N GLU A 28 10.44 -10.93 21.12
CA GLU A 28 10.85 -9.76 20.32
C GLU A 28 9.85 -8.60 20.46
N ARG A 29 9.32 -8.37 21.67
CA ARG A 29 8.23 -7.41 21.93
C ARG A 29 8.49 -6.01 21.38
N MET A 30 9.71 -5.49 21.55
CA MET A 30 10.08 -4.16 21.07
C MET A 30 9.96 -4.07 19.54
N LEU A 31 10.52 -5.05 18.83
CA LEU A 31 10.48 -5.11 17.37
C LEU A 31 9.06 -5.34 16.85
N ALA A 32 8.25 -6.16 17.54
CA ALA A 32 6.84 -6.36 17.21
C ALA A 32 6.06 -5.05 17.21
N ASN A 33 6.25 -4.25 18.26
CA ASN A 33 5.55 -2.99 18.44
C ASN A 33 5.94 -1.98 17.36
N GLU A 34 7.23 -1.88 17.03
CA GLU A 34 7.73 -0.94 16.01
C GLU A 34 7.21 -1.28 14.60
N LEU A 35 7.09 -2.58 14.29
CA LEU A 35 6.57 -3.04 13.01
C LEU A 35 5.04 -2.89 12.88
N GLY A 36 4.36 -2.30 13.87
CA GLY A 36 2.90 -2.16 13.86
C GLY A 36 2.16 -3.49 14.05
N SER A 37 2.87 -4.54 14.48
CA SER A 37 2.26 -5.76 14.99
C SER A 37 1.80 -5.48 16.42
N GLY A 38 0.61 -4.87 16.55
CA GLY A 38 -0.04 -4.60 17.84
C GLY A 38 -0.37 -5.87 18.65
N ASP A 39 -1.48 -5.87 19.40
CA ASP A 39 -1.82 -6.99 20.28
C ASP A 39 -2.23 -8.30 19.57
N GLU A 40 -2.40 -8.27 18.25
CA GLU A 40 -2.93 -9.39 17.46
C GLU A 40 -1.87 -10.12 16.65
N ILE A 41 -2.08 -11.43 16.44
CA ILE A 41 -1.35 -12.22 15.44
C ILE A 41 -1.67 -11.64 14.07
N GLY A 42 -0.67 -11.05 13.41
CA GLY A 42 -0.83 -10.39 12.12
C GLY A 42 0.17 -10.90 11.08
N ILE A 43 -0.20 -10.76 9.81
CA ILE A 43 0.72 -10.86 8.69
C ILE A 43 0.92 -9.45 8.17
N ILE A 44 2.18 -9.01 8.12
CA ILE A 44 2.56 -7.69 7.64
C ILE A 44 3.43 -7.90 6.42
N TYR A 45 3.08 -7.23 5.34
CA TYR A 45 3.89 -7.19 4.13
C TYR A 45 4.55 -5.82 4.04
N TYR A 46 5.85 -5.80 3.77
CA TYR A 46 6.62 -4.58 3.55
C TYR A 46 6.98 -4.48 2.08
N HIS A 47 6.61 -3.36 1.47
CA HIS A 47 7.09 -2.97 0.15
C HIS A 47 7.89 -1.68 0.29
N ASN A 48 9.20 -1.77 0.06
CA ASN A 48 10.14 -0.70 0.37
C ASN A 48 9.97 -0.25 1.84
N ALA A 49 9.65 1.03 2.07
CA ALA A 49 9.43 1.59 3.41
C ALA A 49 7.95 1.57 3.86
N ILE A 50 7.04 1.01 3.04
CA ILE A 50 5.60 1.02 3.32
C ILE A 50 5.16 -0.35 3.84
N SER A 51 4.39 -0.35 4.93
CA SER A 51 3.82 -1.56 5.54
C SER A 51 2.35 -1.73 5.21
N TYR A 52 1.93 -2.98 5.02
CA TYR A 52 0.57 -3.38 4.71
C TYR A 52 0.13 -4.48 5.68
N LYS A 53 -0.83 -4.18 6.56
CA LYS A 53 -1.41 -5.17 7.46
C LYS A 53 -2.45 -6.00 6.69
N TYR A 54 -2.22 -7.31 6.60
CA TYR A 54 -3.20 -8.24 6.03
C TYR A 54 -4.36 -8.44 6.98
N GLN A 55 -5.58 -8.09 6.56
CA GLN A 55 -6.81 -8.25 7.34
C GLN A 55 -7.75 -9.35 6.80
N GLY A 56 -7.30 -10.10 5.79
CA GLY A 56 -8.09 -11.18 5.20
C GLY A 56 -8.06 -12.47 6.03
N ARG A 57 -8.74 -13.50 5.51
CA ARG A 57 -8.69 -14.85 6.11
C ARG A 57 -7.27 -15.43 5.99
N VAL A 58 -6.71 -15.91 7.09
CA VAL A 58 -5.36 -16.50 7.15
C VAL A 58 -5.31 -17.88 6.46
N ARG A 59 -5.30 -17.86 5.12
CA ARG A 59 -5.10 -19.02 4.24
C ARG A 59 -3.96 -18.69 3.29
N VAL A 60 -3.09 -19.69 3.03
CA VAL A 60 -1.89 -19.52 2.18
C VAL A 60 -2.24 -18.87 0.84
N GLN A 61 -3.27 -19.39 0.16
CA GLN A 61 -3.72 -18.87 -1.13
C GLN A 61 -4.17 -17.41 -1.05
N ASN A 62 -4.95 -17.05 -0.03
CA ASN A 62 -5.46 -15.68 0.11
C ASN A 62 -4.33 -14.69 0.40
N ILE A 63 -3.36 -15.08 1.23
CA ILE A 63 -2.19 -14.26 1.54
C ILE A 63 -1.36 -14.05 0.27
N LEU A 64 -1.06 -15.13 -0.47
CA LEU A 64 -0.24 -15.07 -1.67
C LEU A 64 -0.91 -14.28 -2.80
N SER A 65 -2.22 -14.42 -2.99
CA SER A 65 -2.95 -13.60 -3.97
C SER A 65 -2.87 -12.11 -3.64
N SER A 66 -3.03 -11.73 -2.36
CA SER A 66 -2.90 -10.34 -1.95
C SER A 66 -1.47 -9.81 -2.13
N VAL A 67 -0.45 -10.59 -1.74
CA VAL A 67 0.95 -10.18 -1.92
C VAL A 67 1.33 -10.10 -3.40
N HIS A 68 0.87 -11.04 -4.22
CA HIS A 68 1.13 -11.04 -5.66
C HIS A 68 0.54 -9.80 -6.34
N TYR A 69 -0.67 -9.39 -5.95
CA TYR A 69 -1.27 -8.15 -6.43
C TYR A 69 -0.37 -6.96 -6.12
N ILE A 70 0.12 -6.83 -4.88
CA ILE A 70 0.98 -5.70 -4.50
C ILE A 70 2.34 -5.75 -5.24
N LEU A 71 2.92 -6.94 -5.42
CA LEU A 71 4.16 -7.11 -6.20
C LEU A 71 4.00 -6.78 -7.69
N SER A 72 2.78 -6.90 -8.23
CA SER A 72 2.50 -6.58 -9.63
C SER A 72 2.34 -5.08 -9.90
N LEU A 73 2.17 -4.27 -8.84
CA LEU A 73 2.05 -2.82 -8.95
C LEU A 73 3.43 -2.17 -9.04
N SER A 74 3.52 -1.11 -9.85
CA SER A 74 4.74 -0.31 -9.87
C SER A 74 4.90 0.46 -8.55
N PRO A 75 6.14 0.79 -8.13
CA PRO A 75 6.37 1.55 -6.90
C PRO A 75 5.62 2.89 -6.86
N ASP A 76 5.38 3.50 -8.02
CA ASP A 76 4.64 4.78 -8.16
C ASP A 76 3.11 4.61 -8.08
N GLU A 77 2.60 3.37 -8.22
CA GLU A 77 1.18 3.02 -8.13
C GLU A 77 0.78 2.45 -6.75
N LEU A 78 1.68 2.50 -5.77
CA LEU A 78 1.42 2.02 -4.41
C LEU A 78 1.22 3.18 -3.42
N PRO A 79 0.18 3.15 -2.58
CA PRO A 79 -0.85 2.11 -2.42
C PRO A 79 -2.00 2.18 -3.45
N HIS A 80 -1.99 3.16 -4.36
CA HIS A 80 -3.15 3.49 -5.19
C HIS A 80 -2.78 3.67 -6.65
N LYS A 81 -3.52 2.99 -7.54
CA LYS A 81 -3.46 3.25 -8.97
C LYS A 81 -4.16 4.58 -9.26
N SER A 82 -3.44 5.52 -9.86
CA SER A 82 -4.04 6.79 -10.29
C SER A 82 -4.98 6.57 -11.47
N LEU A 83 -6.23 7.03 -11.35
CA LEU A 83 -7.18 7.09 -12.45
C LEU A 83 -6.90 8.38 -13.24
N THR A 84 -6.13 8.26 -14.32
CA THR A 84 -5.64 9.41 -15.09
C THR A 84 -6.50 9.75 -16.30
N THR A 85 -7.42 8.85 -16.68
CA THR A 85 -8.27 9.02 -17.86
C THR A 85 -9.75 8.82 -17.53
N THR A 86 -10.62 9.45 -18.33
CA THR A 86 -12.08 9.31 -18.20
C THR A 86 -12.54 7.87 -18.44
N GLU A 87 -11.84 7.12 -19.29
CA GLU A 87 -12.13 5.70 -19.55
C GLU A 87 -11.85 4.85 -18.31
N GLN A 88 -10.68 5.03 -17.67
CA GLN A 88 -10.36 4.36 -16.40
C GLN A 88 -11.36 4.69 -15.28
N LEU A 89 -11.84 5.94 -15.24
CA LEU A 89 -12.89 6.35 -14.30
C LEU A 89 -14.22 5.67 -14.60
N ASN A 90 -14.62 5.58 -15.87
CA ASN A 90 -15.85 4.90 -16.26
C ASN A 90 -15.77 3.39 -16.00
N ASP A 91 -14.67 2.74 -16.34
CA ASP A 91 -14.41 1.32 -16.03
C ASP A 91 -14.43 1.04 -14.53
N PHE A 92 -14.06 2.03 -13.71
CA PHE A 92 -14.18 1.96 -12.27
C PHE A 92 -15.64 2.11 -11.82
N ILE A 93 -16.36 3.15 -12.28
CA ILE A 93 -17.75 3.43 -11.88
C ILE A 93 -18.67 2.23 -12.15
N HIS A 94 -18.41 1.51 -13.24
CA HIS A 94 -19.19 0.33 -13.63
C HIS A 94 -18.66 -0.98 -13.02
N SER A 95 -17.56 -0.93 -12.26
CA SER A 95 -17.00 -2.07 -11.54
C SER A 95 -17.72 -2.26 -10.20
N THR A 96 -18.21 -3.47 -9.93
CA THR A 96 -18.83 -3.82 -8.63
C THR A 96 -17.84 -4.31 -7.58
N ASP A 97 -16.58 -4.47 -7.98
CA ASP A 97 -15.49 -5.10 -7.23
C ASP A 97 -14.37 -4.12 -6.82
N LYS A 98 -14.48 -2.83 -7.18
CA LYS A 98 -13.48 -1.81 -6.88
C LYS A 98 -14.00 -0.81 -5.84
N ALA A 99 -13.13 -0.39 -4.94
CA ALA A 99 -13.39 0.70 -3.98
C ALA A 99 -12.49 1.90 -4.31
N VAL A 100 -13.04 3.12 -4.26
CA VAL A 100 -12.26 4.37 -4.36
C VAL A 100 -11.95 4.89 -2.96
N ILE A 101 -10.69 5.24 -2.77
CA ILE A 101 -10.24 6.03 -1.62
C ILE A 101 -10.02 7.46 -2.14
N LEU A 102 -10.92 8.37 -1.78
CA LEU A 102 -10.74 9.80 -2.02
C LEU A 102 -9.83 10.35 -0.92
N LEU A 103 -8.60 10.70 -1.30
CA LEU A 103 -7.60 11.26 -0.39
C LEU A 103 -7.42 12.74 -0.72
N GLU A 104 -7.79 13.61 0.22
CA GLU A 104 -7.30 14.98 0.19
C GLU A 104 -5.95 15.03 0.92
N PHE A 105 -4.88 15.23 0.17
CA PHE A 105 -3.60 15.60 0.77
C PHE A 105 -3.52 17.11 0.91
N CYS A 106 -3.09 17.58 2.09
CA CYS A 106 -2.66 18.96 2.35
C CYS A 106 -3.70 20.10 2.12
N GLY A 107 -5.01 19.84 2.23
CA GLY A 107 -6.00 20.92 2.16
C GLY A 107 -6.16 21.54 0.76
N TRP A 108 -5.74 20.82 -0.28
CA TRP A 108 -5.75 21.28 -1.67
C TRP A 108 -7.12 21.76 -2.13
N THR A 109 -8.21 21.15 -1.65
CA THR A 109 -9.56 21.52 -2.10
C THR A 109 -9.89 22.94 -1.67
N ARG A 110 -9.66 23.28 -0.40
CA ARG A 110 -9.89 24.64 0.12
C ARG A 110 -8.95 25.66 -0.52
N ARG A 111 -7.72 25.25 -0.83
CA ARG A 111 -6.70 26.13 -1.42
C ARG A 111 -6.92 26.37 -2.91
N LEU A 112 -7.31 25.37 -3.69
CA LEU A 112 -7.69 25.52 -5.10
C LEU A 112 -8.92 26.41 -5.27
N LEU A 113 -9.91 26.25 -4.37
CA LEU A 113 -11.07 27.15 -4.31
C LEU A 113 -10.66 28.61 -3.97
N ALA A 114 -9.54 28.81 -3.29
CA ALA A 114 -8.97 30.14 -3.02
C ALA A 114 -8.05 30.65 -4.15
N ILE A 115 -7.30 29.76 -4.84
CA ILE A 115 -6.37 30.08 -5.94
C ILE A 115 -7.11 30.63 -7.16
N ASN A 116 -8.36 30.20 -7.38
CA ASN A 116 -9.25 30.78 -8.39
C ASN A 116 -9.51 32.29 -8.22
N LYS A 117 -8.97 32.91 -7.16
CA LYS A 117 -8.99 34.36 -6.96
C LYS A 117 -7.66 35.08 -7.19
N SER A 118 -6.45 34.47 -7.13
CA SER A 118 -5.20 35.27 -7.17
C SER A 118 -3.81 34.57 -7.12
N MET A 119 -3.47 33.47 -7.83
CA MET A 119 -2.07 32.98 -7.84
C MET A 119 -1.58 32.39 -9.19
N THR A 120 -0.27 32.52 -9.46
CA THR A 120 0.44 32.02 -10.66
C THR A 120 1.16 30.69 -10.44
N GLU A 121 1.44 29.97 -11.53
CA GLU A 121 1.94 28.59 -11.61
C GLU A 121 3.23 28.30 -10.81
N SER A 122 4.08 29.30 -10.58
CA SER A 122 5.32 29.19 -9.81
C SER A 122 5.11 28.87 -8.33
N ASP A 123 4.01 29.33 -7.75
CA ASP A 123 3.74 29.19 -6.31
C ASP A 123 3.24 27.78 -5.94
N LEU A 124 2.70 27.04 -6.91
CA LEU A 124 2.23 25.66 -6.76
C LEU A 124 3.37 24.67 -6.48
N SER A 125 4.59 24.97 -6.95
CA SER A 125 5.75 24.08 -6.85
C SER A 125 6.41 24.01 -5.46
N MET A 126 6.07 24.92 -4.54
CA MET A 126 6.68 25.02 -3.20
C MET A 126 5.82 24.46 -2.05
N LEU A 127 4.61 23.98 -2.33
CA LEU A 127 3.54 23.87 -1.31
C LEU A 127 3.26 22.46 -0.77
N CYS A 128 4.07 21.47 -1.09
CA CYS A 128 4.01 20.16 -0.45
C CYS A 128 5.45 19.70 -0.20
N PRO A 129 5.90 19.51 1.06
CA PRO A 129 7.16 18.82 1.27
C PRO A 129 7.01 17.45 0.60
N LYS A 130 7.90 17.14 -0.34
CA LYS A 130 8.07 15.77 -0.84
C LYS A 130 8.01 14.85 0.37
N PHE A 131 7.21 13.80 0.31
CA PHE A 131 7.31 12.71 1.26
C PHE A 131 8.76 12.20 1.22
N GLN A 132 9.59 12.76 2.09
CA GLN A 132 10.95 12.30 2.34
C GLN A 132 10.78 11.24 3.41
N ILE A 133 10.55 10.02 2.94
CA ILE A 133 10.49 8.84 3.80
C ILE A 133 11.94 8.59 4.25
N PHE A 134 12.14 8.49 5.56
CA PHE A 134 13.40 8.15 6.21
C PHE A 134 13.93 6.78 5.76
#